data_AF-A0AAJ5UHR5-F1
#
_entry.id   AF-A0AAJ5UHR5-F1
#
_cell.length_a   1.000
_cell.length_b   1.000
_cell.length_c   1.000
_cell.angle_alpha   90.00
_cell.angle_beta   90.00
_cell.angle_gamma   90.00
#
_symmetry.space_group_name_H-M   'P 1'
#
loop_
_entity.id
_entity.type
_entity.pdbx_description
1 polymer ?
#
loop_
_entity_poly.entity_id
_entity_poly.type
_entity_poly.pdbx_seq_one_letter_code
_entity_poly.pdbx_strand_id
1 'polypeptide(L)' 'MLMAHRIALDPNNVQATHLSRAAGVAGFSYNWALAEWRHQYEACTLDSALPKP' A
#
# COMPACT_ATOMS: atom_id res chain seq x y z
N MET A 1 29.67 12.39 8.00
CA MET A 1 28.43 13.02 8.51
C MET A 1 27.64 13.50 7.30
N LEU A 2 26.46 12.93 7.02
CA LEU A 2 25.62 13.37 5.89
C LEU A 2 24.71 14.51 6.39
N MET A 3 24.94 15.73 5.89
CA MET A 3 24.01 16.83 6.05
C MET A 3 22.98 16.74 4.92
N ALA A 4 21.75 16.40 5.26
CA ALA A 4 20.64 16.43 4.33
C ALA A 4 19.84 17.72 4.52
N HIS A 5 19.46 18.37 3.43
CA HIS A 5 18.53 19.48 3.49
C HIS A 5 17.15 18.94 3.90
N ARG A 6 16.68 19.30 5.10
CA ARG A 6 15.38 18.90 5.62
C ARG A 6 14.37 20.02 5.38
N ILE A 7 13.44 19.79 4.46
CA ILE A 7 12.29 20.66 4.23
C ILE A 7 11.10 20.08 5.01
N ALA A 8 10.46 20.92 5.82
CA ALA A 8 9.17 20.60 6.43
C ALA A 8 8.04 21.14 5.54
N LEU A 9 6.97 20.37 5.41
CA LEU A 9 5.74 20.86 4.77
C LEU A 9 4.99 21.75 5.76
N ASP A 10 4.46 22.88 5.29
CA ASP A 10 3.56 23.77 6.05
C ASP A 10 2.16 23.79 5.39
N PRO A 11 1.36 22.72 5.53
CA PRO A 11 0.09 22.60 4.85
C PRO A 11 -1.01 23.42 5.54
N ASN A 12 -1.87 24.06 4.76
CA ASN A 12 -3.11 24.64 5.29
C ASN A 12 -4.12 23.54 5.68
N ASN A 13 -5.23 23.92 6.32
CA ASN A 13 -6.23 22.97 6.84
C ASN A 13 -6.77 22.00 5.78
N VAL A 14 -6.96 22.45 4.53
CA VAL A 14 -7.45 21.62 3.43
C VAL A 14 -6.40 20.59 3.02
N GLN A 15 -5.15 21.03 2.87
CA GLN A 15 -4.03 20.18 2.50
C GLN A 15 -3.71 19.15 3.58
N ALA A 16 -3.69 19.55 4.86
CA ALA A 16 -3.44 18.66 5.99
C ALA A 16 -4.50 17.55 6.07
N THR A 17 -5.77 17.91 5.87
CA THR A 17 -6.87 16.94 5.82
C THR A 17 -6.69 15.94 4.67
N HIS A 18 -6.34 16.42 3.48
CA HIS A 18 -6.12 15.55 2.33
C HIS A 18 -4.93 14.60 2.55
N LEU A 19 -3.80 15.14 3.03
CA LEU A 19 -2.59 14.35 3.31
C LEU A 19 -2.87 13.26 4.35
N SER A 20 -3.62 13.58 5.40
CA SER A 20 -3.99 12.61 6.44
C SER A 20 -4.87 11.49 5.90
N ARG A 21 -5.78 11.78 4.96
CA ARG A 21 -6.62 10.77 4.30
C ARG A 21 -5.84 9.87 3.33
N ALA A 22 -4.84 10.44 2.65
CA ALA A 22 -4.00 9.71 1.71
C ALA A 22 -2.87 8.92 2.39
N ALA A 23 -2.52 9.28 3.62
CA ALA A 23 -1.49 8.59 4.39
C ALA A 23 -1.86 7.11 4.57
N GLY A 24 -0.92 6.23 4.25
CA GLY A 24 -1.09 4.78 4.43
C GLY A 24 -1.79 4.05 3.28
N VAL A 25 -2.29 4.74 2.24
CA VAL A 25 -2.96 4.09 1.09
C VAL A 25 -2.06 3.04 0.43
N ALA A 26 -0.78 3.37 0.18
CA ALA A 26 0.15 2.43 -0.45
C ALA A 26 0.35 1.14 0.39
N GLY A 27 0.48 1.28 1.71
CA GLY A 27 0.62 0.13 2.60
C GLY A 27 -0.65 -0.70 2.68
N PHE A 28 -1.81 -0.05 2.73
CA PHE A 28 -3.11 -0.72 2.70
C PHE A 28 -3.31 -1.50 1.39
N SER A 29 -3.07 -0.87 0.23
CA SER A 29 -3.17 -1.50 -1.08
C SER A 29 -2.22 -2.69 -1.23
N TYR A 30 -0.98 -2.56 -0.74
CA TYR A 30 -0.02 -3.65 -0.77
C TYR A 30 -0.48 -4.84 0.08
N ASN A 31 -0.90 -4.59 1.33
CA ASN A 31 -1.36 -5.65 2.22
C ASN A 31 -2.61 -6.35 1.68
N TRP A 32 -3.54 -5.59 1.10
CA TRP A 32 -4.72 -6.14 0.46
C TRP A 32 -4.35 -7.03 -0.73
N ALA A 33 -3.51 -6.54 -1.65
CA ALA A 33 -3.08 -7.30 -2.82
C ALA A 33 -2.30 -8.56 -2.44
N LEU A 34 -1.47 -8.50 -1.39
CA LEU A 34 -0.72 -9.65 -0.89
C LEU A 34 -1.66 -10.72 -0.29
N ALA A 35 -2.70 -10.30 0.43
CA ALA A 35 -3.70 -11.23 0.96
C ALA A 35 -4.45 -11.95 -0.16
N GLU A 36 -4.88 -11.19 -1.18
CA GLU A 36 -5.58 -11.74 -2.34
C GLU A 36 -4.69 -12.70 -3.15
N TRP A 37 -3.43 -12.32 -3.39
CA TRP A 37 -2.47 -13.18 -4.08
C TRP A 37 -2.27 -14.51 -3.36
N ARG A 38 -2.18 -14.51 -2.01
CA ARG A 38 -2.06 -15.74 -1.22
C ARG A 38 -3.30 -16.63 -1.36
N HIS A 39 -4.49 -16.04 -1.29
CA HIS A 39 -5.74 -16.77 -1.47
C HIS A 39 -5.81 -17.46 -2.84
N GLN A 40 -5.46 -16.74 -3.91
CA GLN A 40 -5.42 -17.29 -5.27
C GLN A 40 -4.34 -18.37 -5.43
N TYR A 41 -3.17 -18.18 -4.81
CA TYR A 41 -2.09 -19.17 -4.82
C TYR A 41 -2.49 -20.48 -4.15
N GLU A 42 -3.12 -20.40 -2.98
CA GLU A 42 -3.66 -21.57 -2.27
C GLU A 42 -4.73 -22.28 -3.08
N ALA A 43 -5.66 -21.52 -3.69
CA ALA A 43 -6.71 -22.07 -4.54
C ALA A 43 -6.14 -22.82 -5.75
N CYS A 44 -5.17 -22.24 -6.46
CA CYS A 44 -4.53 -22.88 -7.62
C CYS A 44 -3.66 -24.09 -7.20
N THR A 45 -3.10 -24.07 -5.99
CA THR A 45 -2.36 -25.21 -5.44
C THR A 45 -3.28 -26.40 -5.16
N LEU A 46 -4.49 -26.15 -4.69
CA LEU A 46 -5.50 -27.18 -4.42
C LEU A 46 -6.21 -27.66 -5.70
N ASP A 47 -6.49 -26.74 -6.62
CA ASP A 47 -7.12 -27.03 -7.92
C ASP A 47 -6.31 -26.40 -9.06
N SER A 48 -5.60 -27.25 -9.79
CA SER A 48 -4.74 -26.84 -10.91
C SER A 48 -5.51 -26.35 -12.15
N ALA A 49 -6.85 -26.46 -12.16
CA ALA A 49 -7.69 -25.90 -13.22
C ALA A 49 -7.98 -24.40 -13.05
N LEU A 50 -7.72 -23.84 -11.86
CA LEU A 50 -7.93 -22.42 -11.57
C LEU A 50 -6.79 -21.56 -12.14
N PRO A 51 -7.05 -20.28 -12.48
CA PRO A 51 -6.02 -19.37 -12.95
C PRO A 51 -4.97 -19.15 -11.86
N LYS A 52 -3.70 -19.18 -12.28
CA LYS A 52 -2.58 -18.83 -11.41
C LYS A 52 -2.60 -17.33 -11.13
N PRO A 53 -2.30 -16.91 -9.89
CA PRO A 53 -2.15 -15.49 -9.55
C PRO A 53 -0.94 -14.84 -10.22
#